data_AF-A0A366XA19-F1
#
_entry.id   AF-A0A366XA19-F1
#
_cell.length_a   1.000
_cell.length_b   1.000
_cell.length_c   1.000
_cell.angle_alpha   90.00
_cell.angle_beta   90.00
_cell.angle_gamma   90.00
#
_symmetry.space_group_name_H-M   'P 1'
#
loop_
_entity.id
_entity.type
_entity.pdbx_description
1 polymer ?
#
loop_
_entity_poly.entity_id
_entity_poly.type
_entity_poly.pdbx_seq_one_letter_code
_entity_poly.pdbx_strand_id
1 'polypeptide(L)'
;MHLSDVLLDNNPGELWVRFRFIAPKIGSDIGRIGYDVASVDMEHLCQTLAVTYVAKYELDAARVVISLSDRPIEFGRTSPDATQFFEAYRLEQSRCIWEGL
;
A
#
# COMPACT_ATOMS: atom_id res chain seq x y z
N MET A 1 -9.30 9.79 0.87
CA MET A 1 -8.28 8.79 1.23
C MET A 1 -7.18 9.52 1.99
N HIS A 2 -6.61 8.91 3.02
CA HIS A 2 -5.47 9.47 3.75
C HIS A 2 -4.51 8.35 4.19
N LEU A 3 -3.24 8.69 4.36
CA LEU A 3 -2.23 7.79 4.91
C LEU A 3 -2.48 7.63 6.42
N SER A 4 -2.66 6.39 6.88
CA SER A 4 -2.80 6.01 8.29
C SER A 4 -1.44 5.79 8.91
N ASP A 5 -0.66 4.87 8.35
CA ASP A 5 0.58 4.38 8.94
C ASP A 5 1.61 4.02 7.86
N VAL A 6 2.88 4.09 8.23
CA VAL A 6 4.00 3.57 7.45
C VAL A 6 4.76 2.57 8.32
N LEU A 7 4.85 1.32 7.87
CA LEU A 7 5.55 0.25 8.58
C LEU A 7 6.82 -0.12 7.82
N LEU A 8 7.92 -0.26 8.55
CA LEU A 8 9.21 -0.74 8.03
C LEU A 8 9.42 -2.15 8.59
N ASP A 9 9.56 -3.12 7.69
CA ASP A 9 9.71 -4.54 8.03
C ASP A 9 10.98 -5.07 7.36
N ASN A 10 11.92 -5.59 8.16
CA ASN A 10 13.21 -6.08 7.68
C ASN A 10 13.34 -7.61 7.74
N ASN A 11 12.24 -8.33 8.00
CA ASN A 11 12.21 -9.78 8.12
C ASN A 11 11.60 -10.39 6.84
N PRO A 12 12.30 -11.27 6.09
CA PRO A 12 13.45 -12.10 6.48
C PRO A 12 14.84 -11.64 5.97
N GLY A 13 15.10 -10.33 5.84
CA GLY A 13 16.44 -9.80 5.52
C GLY A 13 16.46 -8.66 4.50
N GLU A 14 15.34 -8.41 3.82
CA GLU A 14 15.14 -7.27 2.92
C GLU A 14 14.21 -6.25 3.57
N LEU A 15 14.41 -4.96 3.32
CA LEU A 15 13.52 -3.91 3.84
C LEU A 15 12.26 -3.80 2.97
N TRP A 16 11.11 -4.01 3.59
CA TRP A 16 9.78 -3.83 3.05
C TRP A 16 9.15 -2.59 3.68
N VAL A 17 8.70 -1.67 2.85
CA VAL A 17 8.01 -0.44 3.29
C VAL A 17 6.53 -0.59 2.99
N ARG A 18 5.70 -0.64 4.03
CA ARG A 18 4.25 -0.84 3.90
C ARG A 18 3.52 0.46 4.21
N PHE A 19 2.84 1.02 3.22
CA PHE A 19 1.98 2.18 3.38
C PHE A 19 0.53 1.73 3.57
N ARG A 20 -0.08 2.17 4.65
CA ARG A 20 -1.47 1.85 5.00
C ARG A 20 -2.33 3.08 4.81
N PHE A 21 -3.34 3.00 3.95
CA PHE A 21 -4.27 4.09 3.68
C PHE A 21 -5.68 3.71 4.08
N ILE A 22 -6.43 4.72 4.54
CA ILE A 22 -7.87 4.61 4.74
C ILE A 22 -8.58 5.25 3.56
N ALA A 23 -9.35 4.44 2.83
CA ALA A 23 -10.11 4.79 1.65
C ALA A 23 -11.58 4.35 1.81
N PRO A 24 -12.44 5.12 2.52
CA PRO A 24 -13.79 4.68 2.89
C PRO A 24 -14.76 4.38 1.75
N LYS A 25 -14.37 4.70 0.51
CA LYS A 25 -15.18 4.49 -0.69
C LYS A 25 -14.87 3.18 -1.41
N ILE A 26 -13.82 2.45 -1.04
CA ILE A 26 -13.54 1.13 -1.62
C ILE A 26 -14.58 0.11 -1.15
N GLY A 27 -14.83 -0.91 -1.96
CA GLY A 27 -15.85 -1.92 -1.68
C GLY A 27 -16.33 -2.61 -2.95
N SER A 28 -17.01 -3.75 -2.80
CA SER A 28 -17.65 -4.47 -3.89
C SER A 28 -19.10 -4.05 -4.16
N ASP A 29 -19.68 -3.20 -3.31
CA ASP A 29 -21.07 -2.75 -3.45
C ASP A 29 -21.25 -1.70 -4.56
N ILE A 30 -22.48 -1.56 -5.05
CA ILE A 30 -22.84 -0.55 -6.06
C ILE A 30 -22.48 0.86 -5.57
N GLY A 31 -21.74 1.60 -6.41
CA GLY A 31 -21.27 2.96 -6.09
C GLY A 31 -19.98 3.01 -5.27
N ARG A 32 -19.37 1.86 -4.98
CA ARG A 32 -18.03 1.76 -4.38
C ARG A 32 -16.95 1.63 -5.45
N ILE A 33 -15.72 1.92 -5.03
CA ILE A 33 -14.51 1.78 -5.84
C ILE A 33 -14.06 0.33 -5.76
N GLY A 34 -14.17 -0.38 -6.89
CA GLY A 34 -13.67 -1.74 -7.05
C GLY A 34 -12.15 -1.80 -7.10
N TYR A 35 -11.63 -3.03 -7.06
CA TYR A 35 -10.20 -3.28 -7.10
C TYR A 35 -9.53 -2.78 -8.40
N ASP A 36 -10.24 -2.83 -9.53
CA ASP A 36 -9.77 -2.37 -10.85
C ASP A 36 -9.40 -0.87 -10.86
N VAL A 37 -10.20 -0.04 -10.19
CA VAL A 37 -9.91 1.38 -10.05
C VAL A 37 -8.91 1.62 -8.91
N ALA A 38 -9.05 0.89 -7.82
CA ALA A 38 -8.17 1.03 -6.66
C ALA A 38 -6.71 0.65 -6.97
N SER A 39 -6.45 -0.32 -7.86
CA SER A 39 -5.10 -0.73 -8.24
C SER A 39 -4.35 0.35 -9.01
N VAL A 40 -5.04 1.11 -9.86
CA VAL A 40 -4.47 2.28 -10.54
C VAL A 40 -4.07 3.36 -9.52
N ASP A 41 -4.91 3.61 -8.52
CA ASP A 41 -4.59 4.54 -7.43
C ASP A 41 -3.37 4.04 -6.62
N MET A 42 -3.30 2.74 -6.33
CA MET A 42 -2.16 2.14 -5.60
C MET A 42 -0.85 2.26 -6.39
N GLU A 43 -0.87 2.08 -7.70
CA GLU A 43 0.30 2.25 -8.57
C GLU A 43 0.77 3.71 -8.55
N HIS A 44 -0.18 4.65 -8.68
CA HIS A 44 0.12 6.08 -8.61
C HIS A 44 0.73 6.47 -7.26
N LEU A 45 0.19 5.95 -6.16
CA LEU A 45 0.72 6.17 -4.81
C LEU A 45 2.13 5.60 -4.65
N CYS A 46 2.41 4.42 -5.22
CA CYS A 46 3.76 3.89 -5.20
C CYS A 46 4.74 4.83 -5.92
N GLN A 47 4.41 5.24 -7.15
CA GLN A 47 5.32 6.02 -7.97
C GLN A 47 5.54 7.46 -7.45
N THR A 48 4.52 8.08 -6.85
CA THR A 48 4.59 9.48 -6.39
C THR A 48 4.97 9.62 -4.92
N LEU A 49 4.41 8.80 -4.04
CA LEU A 49 4.64 8.88 -2.60
C LEU A 49 5.77 7.95 -2.17
N ALA A 50 5.69 6.66 -2.50
CA ALA A 50 6.62 5.68 -1.95
C ALA A 50 8.04 5.89 -2.45
N VAL A 51 8.24 6.13 -3.75
CA VAL A 51 9.56 6.46 -4.32
C VAL A 51 10.16 7.68 -3.63
N THR A 52 9.38 8.76 -3.49
CA THR A 52 9.83 10.01 -2.85
C THR A 52 10.16 9.79 -1.37
N TYR A 53 9.34 9.01 -0.66
CA TYR A 53 9.56 8.69 0.75
C TYR A 53 10.86 7.90 0.95
N VAL A 54 11.06 6.83 0.17
CA VAL A 54 12.27 6.00 0.23
C VAL A 54 13.51 6.82 -0.06
N ALA A 55 13.49 7.66 -1.10
CA ALA A 55 14.61 8.55 -1.41
C ALA A 55 14.87 9.59 -0.30
N LYS A 56 13.81 10.20 0.25
CA LYS A 56 13.93 11.22 1.31
C LYS A 56 14.55 10.68 2.59
N TYR A 57 14.25 9.44 2.94
CA TYR A 57 14.76 8.79 4.15
C TYR A 57 15.97 7.88 3.89
N GLU A 58 16.52 7.90 2.67
CA GLU A 58 17.67 7.09 2.24
C GLU A 58 17.49 5.60 2.59
N LEU A 59 16.26 5.09 2.41
CA LEU A 59 15.91 3.71 2.72
C LEU A 59 16.32 2.79 1.56
N ASP A 60 16.95 1.66 1.87
CA ASP A 60 17.22 0.60 0.89
C ASP A 60 16.04 -0.38 0.82
N ALA A 61 14.89 0.14 0.37
CA ALA A 61 13.66 -0.62 0.31
C ALA A 61 13.65 -1.56 -0.90
N ALA A 62 13.69 -2.88 -0.65
CA ALA A 62 13.55 -3.87 -1.71
C ALA A 62 12.13 -3.91 -2.27
N ARG A 63 11.12 -3.73 -1.40
CA ARG A 63 9.71 -3.79 -1.76
C ARG A 63 8.88 -2.72 -1.06
N VAL A 64 7.85 -2.29 -1.76
CA VAL A 64 6.82 -1.39 -1.27
C VAL A 64 5.49 -2.12 -1.32
N VAL A 65 4.74 -2.08 -0.22
CA VAL A 65 3.37 -2.56 -0.18
C VAL A 65 2.45 -1.37 0.01
N ILE A 66 1.50 -1.18 -0.88
CA ILE A 66 0.42 -0.21 -0.71
C ILE A 66 -0.82 -0.99 -0.29
N SER A 67 -1.45 -0.57 0.80
CA SER A 67 -2.68 -1.18 1.29
C SER A 67 -3.76 -0.12 1.47
N LEU A 68 -4.95 -0.41 0.94
CA LEU A 68 -6.14 0.41 1.11
C LEU A 68 -7.15 -0.34 1.97
N SER A 69 -7.64 0.29 3.03
CA SER A 69 -8.72 -0.23 3.87
C SER A 69 -9.90 0.73 3.86
N ASP A 70 -11.15 0.23 3.82
CA ASP A 70 -12.33 1.10 3.93
C ASP A 70 -12.46 1.76 5.31
N ARG A 71 -11.88 1.16 6.34
CA ARG A 71 -11.91 1.65 7.73
C ARG A 71 -10.58 1.42 8.45
N PRO A 72 -10.30 2.15 9.56
CA PRO A 72 -9.14 1.88 10.40
C PRO A 72 -9.15 0.45 10.95
N ILE A 73 -7.99 -0.21 10.93
CA ILE A 73 -7.82 -1.56 11.46
C ILE A 73 -6.69 -1.53 12.48
N GLU A 74 -7.02 -1.89 13.72
CA GLU A 74 -6.04 -2.01 14.79
C GLU A 74 -5.00 -3.07 14.44
N PHE A 75 -3.72 -2.74 14.68
CA PHE A 75 -2.62 -3.68 14.45
C PHE A 75 -2.80 -4.94 15.32
N GLY A 76 -2.64 -6.12 14.72
CA GLY A 76 -2.80 -7.40 15.41
C GLY A 76 -4.24 -7.89 15.56
N ARG A 77 -5.23 -7.18 15.01
CA ARG A 77 -6.63 -7.64 14.96
C ARG A 77 -7.08 -7.90 13.52
N THR A 78 -7.73 -9.04 13.31
CA THR A 78 -8.40 -9.34 12.05
C THR A 78 -9.73 -8.59 12.00
N SER A 79 -10.00 -7.87 10.92
CA SER A 79 -11.30 -7.21 10.69
C SER A 79 -11.92 -7.81 9.42
N PRO A 80 -12.62 -8.96 9.52
CA PRO A 80 -13.16 -9.66 8.35
C PRO A 80 -14.23 -8.85 7.60
N ASP A 81 -14.86 -7.88 8.26
CA ASP A 81 -15.85 -6.98 7.65
C ASP A 81 -15.22 -5.76 6.96
N ALA A 82 -13.90 -5.60 7.04
CA ALA A 82 -13.19 -4.51 6.37
C ALA A 82 -12.85 -4.91 4.95
N THR A 83 -13.20 -4.05 3.99
CA THR A 83 -12.69 -4.22 2.62
C THR A 83 -11.23 -3.77 2.62
N GLN A 84 -10.35 -4.66 2.18
CA GLN A 84 -8.93 -4.37 2.05
C GLN A 84 -8.40 -4.78 0.68
N PHE A 85 -7.66 -3.88 0.05
CA PHE A 85 -6.90 -4.15 -1.15
C PHE A 85 -5.42 -3.97 -0.86
N PHE A 86 -4.60 -4.83 -1.47
CA PHE A 86 -3.15 -4.86 -1.26
C PHE A 86 -2.46 -4.96 -2.60
N GLU A 87 -1.39 -4.18 -2.76
CA GLU A 87 -0.49 -4.29 -3.89
C GLU A 87 0.95 -4.27 -3.42
N ALA A 88 1.77 -5.11 -4.04
CA ALA A 88 3.20 -5.17 -3.83
C ALA A 88 3.94 -4.71 -5.09
N TYR A 89 4.92 -3.84 -4.87
CA TYR A 89 5.79 -3.30 -5.90
C TYR A 89 7.23 -3.52 -5.51
N ARG A 90 8.04 -4.01 -6.46
CA ARG A 90 9.50 -4.01 -6.34
C ARG A 90 10.01 -2.63 -6.72
N LEU A 91 10.85 -2.06 -5.87
CA LEU A 91 11.52 -0.80 -6.18
C LEU A 91 12.80 -1.10 -6.95
N GLU A 92 12.86 -0.63 -8.20
CA GLU A 92 14.04 -0.75 -9.04
C GLU A 92 14.33 0.59 -9.69
N GLN A 93 15.50 1.18 -9.43
CA GLN A 93 15.93 2.46 -10.03
C GLN A 93 14.88 3.59 -9.88
N SER A 94 14.27 3.72 -8.71
CA SER A 94 13.21 4.71 -8.43
C SER A 94 11.92 4.51 -9.25
N ARG A 95 11.66 3.28 -9.71
CA ARG A 95 10.40 2.87 -10.35
C ARG A 95 9.73 1.78 -9.52
N CYS A 96 8.41 1.88 -9.43
CA CYS A 96 7.59 0.81 -8.88
C CYS A 96 7.27 -0.20 -9.97
N ILE A 97 7.84 -1.40 -9.86
CA ILE A 97 7.52 -2.53 -10.74
C ILE A 97 6.47 -3.36 -10.01
N TRP A 98 5.27 -3.44 -10.58
CA TRP A 98 4.19 -4.25 -10.04
C TRP A 98 4.61 -5.72 -10.00
N GLU A 99 4.53 -6.36 -8.83
CA GLU A 99 4.87 -7.78 -8.66
C GLU A 99 3.65 -8.71 -8.65
N GLY A 100 2.43 -8.18 -8.81
CA GLY A 100 1.19 -8.96 -8.98
C GLY A 100 1.07 -10.16 -8.03
N LEU A 101 0.56 -9.92 -6.82
CA LEU A 101 0.25 -11.01 -5.87
C LEU A 101 -1.06 -11.72 -6.22
#